data_AF-A0A809SKA1-F1
#
_entry.id   AF-A0A809SKA1-F1
#
_cell.length_a   1.000
_cell.length_b   1.000
_cell.length_c   1.000
_cell.angle_alpha   90.00
_cell.angle_beta   90.00
_cell.angle_gamma   90.00
#
_symmetry.space_group_name_H-M   'P 1'
#
loop_
_entity.id
_entity.type
_entity.pdbx_description
1 polymer ?
#
loop_
_entity_poly.entity_id
_entity_poly.type
_entity_poly.pdbx_seq_one_letter_code
_entity_poly.pdbx_strand_id
1 'polypeptide(L)'
;MEKNTLNTEIHIHQRYYDYLKEQFKEFNIKKSIEEILVDILLEDKILSLKDFDNIKLIKELNNRSYIGISIPKHSVFVYFTQLLTSDFKTKSRNTFVKQNALPVLKKLKENKLSSVFLCLNPVDYYRFKQDNKIKRINLPKSIINDLQLLKLLHFELSKTFLEILKDDSIKEINNFNPKITLDDFVYQKQSLKLQNKHNNPIFIELNKEDKEIKVIGKLDGANISDTVLTCMLISRLNNSYNLSFWLINSKASTKVVSWIKSLGFKYYGFYEKEEYLKNLLNQNIEVFDKDLIRKQNLLKLNIWNKYFDFIDILECFACNYNISNNLIISHIHRHSDIKKELLNNKITYNDGIRNTTSGDNGFLLCPNHDKEFEKGYIYFDLNEFKFKVNQNYQNSFTHKQWMKLENNLINKFNKKDFPILVNNNFRRNIDKHLKRINKI
;
A
#
# COMPACT_ATOMS: atom_id res chain seq x y z
N MET A 1 37.54 44.52 -16.58
CA MET A 1 36.57 43.40 -16.65
C MET A 1 36.02 43.18 -15.26
N GLU A 2 34.85 43.74 -14.96
CA GLU A 2 34.13 43.42 -13.73
C GLU A 2 33.77 41.93 -13.79
N LYS A 3 34.39 41.13 -12.92
CA LYS A 3 33.92 39.77 -12.66
C LYS A 3 32.55 39.91 -12.02
N ASN A 4 31.51 39.77 -12.84
CA ASN A 4 30.14 39.62 -12.38
C ASN A 4 30.04 38.27 -11.66
N THR A 5 30.57 38.18 -10.44
CA THR A 5 30.42 37.01 -9.58
C THR A 5 28.96 36.96 -9.16
N LEU A 6 28.17 36.17 -9.89
CA LEU A 6 26.79 35.87 -9.51
C LEU A 6 26.79 35.24 -8.12
N ASN A 7 26.42 36.05 -7.13
CA ASN A 7 26.22 35.61 -5.75
C ASN A 7 25.23 34.44 -5.71
N THR A 8 25.54 33.45 -4.90
CA THR A 8 24.64 32.32 -4.66
C THR A 8 23.62 32.75 -3.62
N GLU A 9 22.41 33.11 -4.08
CA GLU A 9 21.33 33.53 -3.20
C GLU A 9 20.59 32.32 -2.61
N ILE A 10 20.45 32.30 -1.28
CA ILE A 10 19.66 31.32 -0.53
C ILE A 10 18.40 32.01 -0.04
N HIS A 11 17.24 31.56 -0.51
CA HIS A 11 15.97 32.19 -0.19
C HIS A 11 15.23 31.40 0.89
N ILE A 12 14.95 32.04 2.02
CA ILE A 12 14.23 31.46 3.16
C ILE A 12 12.97 32.26 3.49
N HIS A 13 11.86 31.57 3.79
CA HIS A 13 10.65 32.26 4.23
C HIS A 13 10.86 32.90 5.61
N GLN A 14 10.46 34.16 5.81
CA GLN A 14 10.65 34.91 7.05
C GLN A 14 10.15 34.14 8.29
N ARG A 15 8.89 33.66 8.28
CA ARG A 15 8.35 32.83 9.39
C ARG A 15 9.17 31.58 9.72
N TYR A 16 9.78 30.93 8.72
CA TYR A 16 10.60 29.76 8.96
C TYR A 16 11.97 30.16 9.54
N TYR A 17 12.54 31.26 9.06
CA TYR A 17 13.74 31.86 9.67
C TYR A 17 13.51 32.23 11.14
N ASP A 18 12.37 32.87 11.46
CA ASP A 18 12.02 33.23 12.84
C ASP A 18 11.83 32.00 13.72
N TYR A 19 11.15 30.97 13.21
CA TYR A 19 11.05 29.68 13.89
C TYR A 19 12.44 29.08 14.18
N LEU A 20 13.34 29.04 13.19
CA LEU A 20 14.71 28.55 13.42
C LEU A 20 15.45 29.38 14.46
N LYS A 21 15.27 30.70 14.47
CA LYS A 21 15.88 31.59 15.45
C LYS A 21 15.44 31.27 16.88
N GLU A 22 14.15 31.01 17.09
CA GLU A 22 13.62 30.58 18.39
C GLU A 22 14.19 29.23 18.81
N GLN A 23 14.23 28.26 17.90
CA GLN A 23 14.77 26.93 18.21
C GLN A 23 16.29 26.98 18.47
N PHE A 24 17.06 27.80 17.74
CA PHE A 24 18.49 27.96 18.00
C PHE A 24 18.75 28.51 19.40
N LYS A 25 17.91 29.44 19.86
CA LYS A 25 17.96 29.98 21.22
C LYS A 25 17.60 28.90 22.25
N GLU A 26 16.52 28.15 22.02
CA GLU A 26 16.08 27.07 22.92
C GLU A 26 17.16 25.98 23.11
N PHE A 27 17.87 25.63 22.04
CA PHE A 27 18.92 24.60 22.05
C PHE A 27 20.33 25.14 22.27
N ASN A 28 20.50 26.42 22.63
CA ASN A 28 21.80 27.07 22.88
C ASN A 28 22.82 26.90 21.75
N ILE A 29 22.36 26.98 20.49
CA ILE A 29 23.22 26.86 19.31
C ILE A 29 24.00 28.16 19.11
N LYS A 30 25.34 28.07 19.12
CA LYS A 30 26.23 29.23 19.01
C LYS A 30 26.46 29.70 17.58
N LYS A 31 26.37 28.81 16.60
CA LYS A 31 26.49 29.15 15.19
C LYS A 31 25.26 29.93 14.71
N SER A 32 25.47 30.84 13.78
CA SER A 32 24.39 31.50 13.06
C SER A 32 23.59 30.50 12.21
N ILE A 33 22.35 30.86 11.89
CA ILE A 33 21.49 30.07 11.00
C ILE A 33 22.16 29.89 9.63
N GLU A 34 22.76 30.96 9.10
CA GLU A 34 23.43 30.94 7.81
C GLU A 34 24.61 29.96 7.79
N GLU A 35 25.49 29.99 8.80
CA GLU A 35 26.60 29.04 8.91
C GLU A 35 26.12 27.59 8.92
N ILE A 36 25.08 27.27 9.70
CA ILE A 36 24.56 25.89 9.76
C ILE A 36 23.90 25.48 8.43
N LEU A 37 23.15 26.38 7.78
CA LEU A 37 22.56 26.09 6.48
C LEU A 37 23.65 25.81 5.44
N VAL A 38 24.71 26.61 5.41
CA VAL A 38 25.85 26.41 4.49
C VAL A 38 26.58 25.12 4.79
N ASP A 39 26.84 24.79 6.07
CA ASP A 39 27.45 23.52 6.47
C ASP A 39 26.66 22.32 5.90
N ILE A 40 25.33 22.32 6.05
CA ILE A 40 24.46 21.25 5.54
C ILE A 40 24.55 21.18 4.01
N LEU A 41 24.44 22.31 3.32
CA LEU A 41 24.45 22.37 1.86
C LEU A 41 25.77 21.88 1.26
N LEU A 42 26.90 22.17 1.91
CA LEU A 42 28.22 21.67 1.51
C LEU A 42 28.36 20.18 1.78
N GLU A 43 27.96 19.71 2.97
CA GLU A 43 28.06 18.30 3.32
C GLU A 43 27.19 17.43 2.41
N ASP A 44 26.00 17.90 2.07
CA ASP A 44 25.07 17.26 1.16
C ASP A 44 25.44 17.43 -0.32
N LYS A 45 26.52 18.17 -0.63
CA LYS A 45 27.01 18.47 -1.97
C LYS A 45 25.96 19.18 -2.86
N ILE A 46 25.05 19.91 -2.23
CA ILE A 46 24.08 20.77 -2.92
C ILE A 46 24.78 22.06 -3.39
N LEU A 47 25.74 22.55 -2.59
CA LEU A 47 26.67 23.62 -2.96
C LEU A 47 28.10 23.09 -3.05
N SER A 48 28.95 23.82 -3.78
CA SER A 48 30.39 23.56 -3.85
C SER A 48 31.17 24.58 -3.02
N LEU A 49 32.41 24.25 -2.66
CA LEU A 49 33.30 25.20 -1.95
C LEU A 49 33.51 26.52 -2.73
N LYS A 50 33.36 26.51 -4.05
CA LYS A 50 33.46 27.73 -4.90
C LYS A 50 32.29 28.69 -4.70
N ASP A 51 31.19 28.21 -4.13
CA ASP A 51 30.02 29.03 -3.84
C ASP A 51 30.17 29.80 -2.52
N PHE A 52 31.11 29.39 -1.64
CA PHE A 52 31.23 29.85 -0.26
C PHE A 52 31.50 31.36 -0.14
N ASP A 53 32.37 31.91 -0.98
CA ASP A 53 32.80 33.30 -0.87
C ASP A 53 31.72 34.32 -1.25
N ASN A 54 30.58 33.87 -1.79
CA ASN A 54 29.53 34.74 -2.35
C ASN A 54 28.10 34.27 -2.00
N ILE A 55 27.89 33.67 -0.83
CA ILE A 55 26.56 33.26 -0.36
C ILE A 55 25.83 34.46 0.24
N LYS A 56 24.56 34.62 -0.10
CA LYS A 56 23.68 35.64 0.48
C LYS A 56 22.35 35.02 0.90
N LEU A 57 22.03 35.07 2.19
CA LEU A 57 20.71 34.67 2.69
C LEU A 57 19.67 35.79 2.47
N ILE A 58 18.64 35.50 1.68
CA ILE A 58 17.51 36.39 1.37
C ILE A 58 16.27 35.90 2.11
N LYS A 59 15.65 36.80 2.88
CA LYS A 59 14.41 36.51 3.62
C LYS A 59 13.21 36.94 2.79
N GLU A 60 12.34 35.99 2.46
CA GLU A 60 11.12 36.24 1.67
C GLU A 60 9.94 36.59 2.59
N LEU A 61 9.24 37.68 2.24
CA LEU A 61 7.98 38.09 2.82
C LEU A 61 6.85 37.71 1.86
N ASN A 62 6.37 36.47 1.94
CA ASN A 62 5.29 35.96 1.10
C ASN A 62 4.16 35.35 1.94
N ASN A 63 2.94 35.33 1.39
CA ASN A 63 1.73 34.94 2.13
C ASN A 63 1.64 33.42 2.42
N ARG A 64 2.54 32.60 1.87
CA ARG A 64 2.51 31.14 2.00
C ARG A 64 3.75 30.65 2.71
N SER A 65 3.58 30.27 3.97
CA SER A 65 4.65 29.67 4.77
C SER A 65 5.04 28.29 4.23
N TYR A 66 6.34 28.06 4.12
CA TYR A 66 6.94 26.76 3.81
C TYR A 66 8.15 26.53 4.72
N ILE A 67 8.52 25.25 4.88
CA ILE A 67 9.70 24.81 5.62
C ILE A 67 10.76 24.46 4.58
N GLY A 68 11.90 25.14 4.62
CA GLY A 68 12.96 24.96 3.63
C GLY A 68 13.53 26.26 3.08
N ILE A 69 14.42 26.08 2.10
CA ILE A 69 15.08 27.15 1.34
C ILE A 69 15.04 26.85 -0.15
N SER A 70 15.01 27.88 -0.99
CA SER A 70 15.26 27.74 -2.43
C SER A 70 16.59 28.34 -2.82
N ILE A 71 17.27 27.70 -3.77
CA ILE A 71 18.55 28.13 -4.32
C ILE A 71 18.36 28.25 -5.84
N PRO A 72 17.86 29.40 -6.34
CA PRO A 72 17.45 29.55 -7.73
C PRO A 72 18.57 29.27 -8.73
N LYS A 73 19.80 29.72 -8.42
CA LYS A 73 21.00 29.51 -9.25
C LYS A 73 21.24 28.03 -9.57
N HIS A 74 20.94 27.13 -8.63
CA HIS A 74 21.11 25.69 -8.80
C HIS A 74 19.81 24.99 -9.20
N SER A 75 18.69 25.72 -9.34
CA SER A 75 17.36 25.16 -9.58
C SER A 75 16.93 24.13 -8.51
N VAL A 76 17.32 24.35 -7.26
CA VAL A 76 17.08 23.43 -6.14
C VAL A 76 16.14 24.02 -5.09
N PHE A 77 15.27 23.18 -4.53
CA PHE A 77 14.63 23.42 -3.24
C PHE A 77 15.18 22.45 -2.17
N VAL A 78 15.48 22.96 -0.98
CA VAL A 78 15.90 22.13 0.16
C VAL A 78 14.81 22.18 1.21
N TYR A 79 14.13 21.05 1.43
CA TYR A 79 13.14 20.88 2.47
C TYR A 79 13.82 20.31 3.72
N PHE A 80 13.63 20.97 4.86
CA PHE A 80 14.14 20.50 6.14
C PHE A 80 13.07 19.71 6.90
N THR A 81 13.47 18.61 7.53
CA THR A 81 12.56 17.81 8.36
C THR A 81 12.01 18.62 9.53
N GLN A 82 10.89 18.14 10.10
CA GLN A 82 10.46 18.65 11.40
C GLN A 82 11.51 18.31 12.46
N LEU A 83 11.59 19.15 13.48
CA LEU A 83 12.48 18.95 14.62
C LEU A 83 12.12 17.66 15.37
N LEU A 84 13.13 16.81 15.58
CA LEU A 84 13.03 15.59 16.38
C LEU A 84 12.84 15.90 17.86
N THR A 85 12.50 14.89 18.65
CA THR A 85 12.47 15.02 20.11
C THR A 85 13.88 15.18 20.69
N SER A 86 13.96 15.51 21.98
CA SER A 86 15.24 15.58 22.71
C SER A 86 16.03 14.26 22.66
N ASP A 87 15.33 13.13 22.62
CA ASP A 87 15.90 11.78 22.47
C ASP A 87 16.03 11.31 21.01
N PHE A 88 15.99 12.24 20.04
CA PHE A 88 16.16 11.95 18.60
C PHE A 88 15.13 10.94 18.07
N LYS A 89 13.87 11.05 18.48
CA LYS A 89 12.77 10.27 17.93
C LYS A 89 11.83 11.14 17.10
N THR A 90 11.05 10.46 16.26
CA THR A 90 10.02 11.10 15.45
C THR A 90 8.86 11.54 16.33
N LYS A 91 8.48 12.83 16.29
CA LYS A 91 7.33 13.35 17.05
C LYS A 91 5.99 12.80 16.56
N SER A 92 5.88 12.48 15.27
CA SER A 92 4.68 11.89 14.68
C SER A 92 4.98 11.19 13.35
N ARG A 93 3.98 10.50 12.79
CA ARG A 93 4.05 10.00 11.40
C ARG A 93 4.26 11.14 10.38
N ASN A 94 3.90 12.37 10.73
CA ASN A 94 4.04 13.56 9.88
C ASN A 94 5.42 14.21 9.96
N THR A 95 6.34 13.66 10.78
CA THR A 95 7.71 14.19 10.94
C THR A 95 8.47 14.20 9.60
N PHE A 96 8.13 13.31 8.67
CA PHE A 96 8.78 13.22 7.36
C PHE A 96 7.78 13.37 6.21
N VAL A 97 7.66 14.63 5.78
CA VAL A 97 7.36 15.07 4.41
C VAL A 97 5.90 14.99 3.94
N LYS A 98 5.17 13.87 4.00
CA LYS A 98 3.98 13.70 3.14
C LYS A 98 2.89 14.78 3.27
N GLN A 99 2.57 15.25 4.48
CA GLN A 99 1.58 16.33 4.65
C GLN A 99 2.13 17.71 4.23
N ASN A 100 3.45 17.91 4.30
CA ASN A 100 4.14 19.16 3.96
C ASN A 100 4.72 19.18 2.52
N ALA A 101 4.68 18.04 1.82
CA ALA A 101 5.24 17.91 0.47
C ALA A 101 4.47 18.76 -0.54
N LEU A 102 3.17 18.93 -0.35
CA LEU A 102 2.33 19.68 -1.29
C LEU A 102 2.72 21.17 -1.37
N PRO A 103 2.89 21.91 -0.24
CA PRO A 103 3.49 23.24 -0.26
C PRO A 103 4.84 23.30 -1.01
N VAL A 104 5.72 22.32 -0.81
CA VAL A 104 7.04 22.26 -1.46
C VAL A 104 6.91 22.09 -2.97
N LEU A 105 6.09 21.14 -3.42
CA LEU A 105 5.84 20.89 -4.85
C LEU A 105 5.20 22.08 -5.55
N LYS A 106 4.33 22.84 -4.86
CA LYS A 106 3.82 24.12 -5.39
C LYS A 106 4.95 25.12 -5.61
N LYS A 107 5.85 25.27 -4.64
CA LYS A 107 6.98 26.20 -4.73
C LYS A 107 7.96 25.81 -5.84
N LEU A 108 8.23 24.51 -6.04
CA LEU A 108 9.01 24.03 -7.19
C LEU A 108 8.42 24.52 -8.50
N LYS A 109 7.10 24.37 -8.69
CA LYS A 109 6.40 24.79 -9.90
C LYS A 109 6.41 26.31 -10.07
N GLU A 110 6.19 27.06 -9.00
CA GLU A 110 6.20 28.53 -9.01
C GLU A 110 7.59 29.09 -9.36
N ASN A 111 8.65 28.51 -8.79
CA ASN A 111 10.03 28.97 -8.97
C ASN A 111 10.78 28.27 -10.11
N LYS A 112 10.12 27.39 -10.88
CA LYS A 112 10.72 26.58 -11.96
C LYS A 112 11.97 25.79 -11.52
N LEU A 113 11.95 25.27 -10.30
CA LEU A 113 13.04 24.46 -9.73
C LEU A 113 12.92 23.01 -10.23
N SER A 114 14.05 22.32 -10.38
CA SER A 114 14.14 20.98 -10.97
C SER A 114 14.19 19.84 -9.95
N SER A 115 14.67 20.08 -8.72
CA SER A 115 14.84 19.02 -7.71
C SER A 115 14.53 19.50 -6.29
N VAL A 116 14.17 18.53 -5.43
CA VAL A 116 14.01 18.74 -3.98
C VAL A 116 14.97 17.86 -3.23
N PHE A 117 15.72 18.43 -2.28
CA PHE A 117 16.48 17.65 -1.30
C PHE A 117 15.73 17.62 0.04
N LEU A 118 15.60 16.43 0.61
CA LEU A 118 15.16 16.22 1.99
C LEU A 118 16.38 16.24 2.90
N CYS A 119 16.56 17.32 3.64
CA CYS A 119 17.65 17.52 4.58
C CYS A 119 17.19 17.45 6.03
N LEU A 120 18.10 17.07 6.92
CA LEU A 120 17.85 17.07 8.35
C LEU A 120 17.60 18.50 8.85
N ASN A 121 16.69 18.66 9.81
CA ASN A 121 16.46 19.94 10.46
C ASN A 121 17.79 20.58 10.93
N PRO A 122 18.03 21.89 10.71
CA PRO A 122 19.27 22.55 11.10
C PRO A 122 19.69 22.35 12.56
N VAL A 123 18.72 22.34 13.48
CA VAL A 123 18.96 22.10 14.91
C VAL A 123 19.38 20.65 15.17
N ASP A 124 18.69 19.69 14.55
CA ASP A 124 19.01 18.26 14.70
C ASP A 124 20.35 17.90 14.06
N TYR A 125 20.68 18.51 12.92
CA TYR A 125 21.99 18.42 12.30
C TYR A 125 23.09 18.88 13.25
N TYR A 126 22.95 20.09 13.80
CA TYR A 126 23.94 20.64 14.73
C TYR A 126 24.09 19.73 15.96
N ARG A 127 22.98 19.31 16.58
CA ARG A 127 22.99 18.42 17.74
C ARG A 127 23.66 17.07 17.42
N PHE A 128 23.35 16.48 16.26
CA PHE A 128 23.92 15.20 15.81
C PHE A 128 25.43 15.28 15.60
N LYS A 129 25.94 16.39 15.05
CA LYS A 129 27.39 16.58 14.85
C LYS A 129 28.15 16.86 16.14
N GLN A 130 27.49 17.37 17.18
CA GLN A 130 28.14 17.72 18.45
C GLN A 130 28.13 16.57 19.47
N ASP A 131 27.13 15.69 19.43
CA ASP A 131 26.98 14.61 20.42
C ASP A 131 27.14 13.22 19.80
N ASN A 132 28.33 12.65 19.98
CA ASN A 132 28.70 11.30 19.53
C ASN A 132 27.87 10.18 20.20
N LYS A 133 27.07 10.48 21.23
CA LYS A 133 26.22 9.49 21.92
C LYS A 133 24.82 9.36 21.31
N ILE A 134 24.45 10.21 20.35
CA ILE A 134 23.14 10.14 19.71
C ILE A 134 23.04 8.84 18.92
N LYS A 135 22.04 8.02 19.29
CA LYS A 135 21.77 6.76 18.61
C LYS A 135 21.05 7.01 17.30
N ARG A 136 21.50 6.35 16.23
CA ARG A 136 20.81 6.29 14.95
C ARG A 136 19.37 5.78 15.10
N ILE A 137 18.48 6.35 14.29
CA ILE A 137 17.03 6.20 14.36
C ILE A 137 16.58 5.04 13.46
N ASN A 138 15.66 4.21 13.94
CA ASN A 138 14.94 3.28 13.08
C ASN A 138 13.62 3.90 12.63
N LEU A 139 13.31 3.87 11.33
CA LEU A 139 12.06 4.41 10.82
C LEU A 139 10.96 3.34 10.79
N PRO A 140 9.72 3.67 11.20
CA PRO A 140 8.57 2.81 10.95
C PRO A 140 8.37 2.54 9.45
N LYS A 141 7.89 1.34 9.11
CA LYS A 141 7.68 0.92 7.72
C LYS A 141 6.81 1.89 6.90
N SER A 142 5.81 2.50 7.52
CA SER A 142 4.96 3.50 6.86
C SER A 142 5.75 4.74 6.39
N ILE A 143 6.72 5.18 7.19
CA ILE A 143 7.57 6.34 6.86
C ILE A 143 8.53 5.96 5.73
N ILE A 144 9.12 4.77 5.81
CA ILE A 144 9.98 4.22 4.74
C ILE A 144 9.21 4.23 3.41
N ASN A 145 7.98 3.71 3.39
CA ASN A 145 7.15 3.69 2.19
C ASN A 145 6.85 5.11 1.68
N ASP A 146 6.52 6.06 2.56
CA ASP A 146 6.27 7.45 2.13
C ASP A 146 7.53 8.09 1.51
N LEU A 147 8.72 7.88 2.08
CA LEU A 147 10.00 8.36 1.51
C LEU A 147 10.28 7.75 0.14
N GLN A 148 10.03 6.45 -0.01
CA GLN A 148 10.16 5.74 -1.29
C GLN A 148 9.25 6.33 -2.38
N LEU A 149 7.99 6.64 -2.04
CA LEU A 149 7.06 7.28 -2.96
C LEU A 149 7.49 8.71 -3.32
N LEU A 150 8.05 9.46 -2.38
CA LEU A 150 8.53 10.82 -2.63
C LEU A 150 9.73 10.83 -3.61
N LYS A 151 10.56 9.79 -3.63
CA LYS A 151 11.63 9.64 -4.65
C LYS A 151 11.08 9.60 -6.08
N LEU A 152 9.85 9.10 -6.27
CA LEU A 152 9.17 9.18 -7.57
C LEU A 152 8.73 10.61 -7.93
N LEU A 153 8.57 11.49 -6.94
CA LEU A 153 8.18 12.88 -7.11
C LEU A 153 9.36 13.84 -7.03
N HIS A 154 10.56 13.39 -7.43
CA HIS A 154 11.81 14.19 -7.48
C HIS A 154 12.37 14.62 -6.12
N PHE A 155 11.99 13.95 -5.02
CA PHE A 155 12.68 14.13 -3.74
C PHE A 155 13.92 13.26 -3.68
N GLU A 156 15.05 13.89 -3.43
CA GLU A 156 16.33 13.26 -3.15
C GLU A 156 16.58 13.26 -1.64
N LEU A 157 16.99 12.12 -1.11
CA LEU A 157 17.34 12.01 0.31
C LEU A 157 18.81 12.43 0.45
N SER A 158 19.04 13.47 1.24
CA SER A 158 20.39 14.01 1.45
C SER A 158 21.27 13.09 2.30
N LYS A 159 22.58 13.35 2.28
CA LYS A 159 23.56 12.58 3.07
C LYS A 159 23.32 12.79 4.56
N THR A 160 23.14 14.05 5.00
CA THR A 160 22.88 14.42 6.39
C THR A 160 21.61 13.78 6.93
N PHE A 161 20.57 13.64 6.10
CA PHE A 161 19.35 12.91 6.46
C PHE A 161 19.59 11.40 6.60
N LEU A 162 20.37 10.78 5.72
CA LEU A 162 20.64 9.35 5.79
C LEU A 162 21.55 8.97 6.97
N GLU A 163 22.49 9.85 7.35
CA GLU A 163 23.45 9.59 8.45
C GLU A 163 22.79 9.34 9.81
N ILE A 164 21.63 9.95 10.06
CA ILE A 164 20.89 9.76 11.32
C ILE A 164 20.11 8.44 11.36
N LEU A 165 20.01 7.71 10.24
CA LEU A 165 19.22 6.48 10.15
C LEU A 165 20.07 5.24 10.40
N LYS A 166 19.47 4.20 10.96
CA LYS A 166 20.10 2.88 11.06
C LYS A 166 20.24 2.23 9.67
N ASP A 167 21.27 1.40 9.52
CA ASP A 167 21.61 0.74 8.27
C ASP A 167 20.44 -0.07 7.68
N ASP A 168 19.61 -0.70 8.51
CA ASP A 168 18.42 -1.44 8.04
C ASP A 168 17.38 -0.52 7.40
N SER A 169 17.12 0.66 8.00
CA SER A 169 16.24 1.67 7.39
C SER A 169 16.81 2.18 6.07
N ILE A 170 18.12 2.42 6.00
CA ILE A 170 18.80 2.86 4.76
C ILE A 170 18.68 1.78 3.68
N LYS A 171 18.97 0.52 4.03
CA LYS A 171 18.83 -0.64 3.13
C LYS A 171 17.41 -0.75 2.61
N GLU A 172 16.40 -0.63 3.46
CA GLU A 172 15.01 -0.68 3.03
C GLU A 172 14.62 0.47 2.10
N ILE A 173 15.04 1.70 2.41
CA ILE A 173 14.82 2.87 1.56
C ILE A 173 15.49 2.69 0.19
N ASN A 174 16.70 2.13 0.16
CA ASN A 174 17.47 1.93 -1.06
C ASN A 174 17.06 0.68 -1.86
N ASN A 175 16.52 -0.35 -1.20
CA ASN A 175 15.92 -1.53 -1.83
C ASN A 175 14.58 -1.22 -2.52
N PHE A 176 14.17 0.05 -2.56
CA PHE A 176 13.07 0.48 -3.39
C PHE A 176 13.37 0.23 -4.86
N ASN A 177 12.60 -0.67 -5.47
CA ASN A 177 12.66 -0.89 -6.89
C ASN A 177 12.11 0.37 -7.61
N PRO A 178 12.91 1.11 -8.39
CA PRO A 178 12.41 2.24 -9.18
C PRO A 178 11.36 1.81 -10.23
N LYS A 179 11.19 0.50 -10.46
CA LYS A 179 10.14 -0.09 -11.28
C LYS A 179 8.88 -0.46 -10.47
N ILE A 180 8.54 0.28 -9.41
CA ILE A 180 7.20 0.12 -8.81
C ILE A 180 6.17 0.34 -9.92
N THR A 181 5.28 -0.63 -10.11
CA THR A 181 4.22 -0.51 -11.10
C THR A 181 3.06 0.29 -10.53
N LEU A 182 2.19 0.79 -11.41
CA LEU A 182 0.93 1.38 -10.99
C LEU A 182 0.12 0.41 -10.10
N ASP A 183 0.08 -0.87 -10.46
CA ASP A 183 -0.60 -1.93 -9.69
C ASP A 183 -0.01 -2.05 -8.29
N ASP A 184 1.32 -2.05 -8.16
CA ASP A 184 2.00 -2.08 -6.86
C ASP A 184 1.65 -0.87 -6.00
N PHE A 185 1.60 0.33 -6.59
CA PHE A 185 1.26 1.56 -5.89
C PHE A 185 -0.19 1.56 -5.38
N VAL A 186 -1.14 1.22 -6.25
CA VAL A 186 -2.57 1.11 -5.89
C VAL A 186 -2.75 0.10 -4.77
N TYR A 187 -2.07 -1.05 -4.86
CA TYR A 187 -2.07 -2.08 -3.83
C TYR A 187 -1.51 -1.58 -2.49
N GLN A 188 -0.35 -0.91 -2.48
CA GLN A 188 0.22 -0.33 -1.25
C GLN A 188 -0.71 0.67 -0.57
N LYS A 189 -1.43 1.49 -1.35
CA LYS A 189 -2.39 2.46 -0.82
C LYS A 189 -3.62 1.77 -0.23
N GLN A 190 -4.12 0.72 -0.87
CA GLN A 190 -5.26 -0.05 -0.38
C GLN A 190 -4.91 -0.87 0.88
N SER A 191 -3.70 -1.40 1.02
CA SER A 191 -3.30 -2.16 2.21
C SER A 191 -3.17 -1.29 3.48
N LEU A 192 -2.62 -0.07 3.37
CA LEU A 192 -2.57 0.90 4.48
C LEU A 192 -3.95 1.33 4.98
N LYS A 193 -4.95 1.31 4.10
CA LYS A 193 -6.34 1.62 4.42
C LYS A 193 -6.97 0.58 5.35
N LEU A 194 -6.65 -0.70 5.16
CA LEU A 194 -7.17 -1.80 6.00
C LEU A 194 -6.72 -1.69 7.47
N GLN A 195 -5.57 -1.06 7.70
CA GLN A 195 -5.02 -0.83 9.04
C GLN A 195 -5.72 0.35 9.77
N ASN A 196 -6.39 1.26 9.05
CA ASN A 196 -7.00 2.47 9.61
C ASN A 196 -8.50 2.56 9.27
N LYS A 197 -9.30 1.60 9.76
CA LYS A 197 -10.74 1.44 9.41
C LYS A 197 -11.63 2.68 9.62
N HIS A 198 -11.24 3.59 10.50
CA HIS A 198 -12.08 4.72 10.91
C HIS A 198 -11.86 6.01 10.11
N ASN A 199 -10.82 6.11 9.26
CA ASN A 199 -10.58 7.30 8.45
C ASN A 199 -10.02 6.91 7.06
N ASN A 200 -10.88 6.99 6.03
CA ASN A 200 -10.52 6.67 4.65
C ASN A 200 -10.51 7.97 3.81
N PRO A 201 -9.37 8.68 3.72
CA PRO A 201 -9.31 9.96 3.03
C PRO A 201 -9.36 9.82 1.50
N ILE A 202 -9.03 8.63 0.98
CA ILE A 202 -8.96 8.36 -0.46
C ILE A 202 -9.29 6.91 -0.80
N PHE A 203 -9.90 6.70 -1.96
CA PHE A 203 -10.22 5.42 -2.56
C PHE A 203 -9.72 5.41 -4.00
N ILE A 204 -9.22 4.27 -4.45
CA ILE A 204 -8.71 4.07 -5.81
C ILE A 204 -9.32 2.77 -6.33
N GLU A 205 -10.01 2.86 -7.46
CA GLU A 205 -10.57 1.75 -8.22
C GLU A 205 -9.81 1.65 -9.55
N LEU A 206 -9.21 0.48 -9.80
CA LEU A 206 -8.50 0.17 -11.03
C LEU A 206 -9.36 -0.80 -11.84
N ASN A 207 -9.99 -0.31 -12.89
CA ASN A 207 -10.76 -1.14 -13.81
C ASN A 207 -9.89 -1.46 -15.03
N LYS A 208 -9.45 -2.73 -15.12
CA LYS A 208 -8.58 -3.21 -16.20
C LYS A 208 -9.33 -3.41 -17.51
N GLU A 209 -10.62 -3.72 -17.47
CA GLU A 209 -11.47 -3.94 -18.64
C GLU A 209 -11.76 -2.61 -19.35
N ASP A 210 -12.24 -1.62 -18.60
CA ASP A 210 -12.55 -0.28 -19.13
C ASP A 210 -11.31 0.62 -19.31
N LYS A 211 -10.12 0.10 -18.95
CA LYS A 211 -8.86 0.86 -18.87
C LYS A 211 -9.06 2.20 -18.15
N GLU A 212 -9.68 2.17 -16.98
CA GLU A 212 -9.94 3.35 -16.17
C GLU A 212 -9.35 3.23 -14.76
N ILE A 213 -8.80 4.32 -14.26
CA ILE A 213 -8.45 4.50 -12.84
C ILE A 213 -9.35 5.60 -12.29
N LYS A 214 -10.17 5.23 -11.31
CA LYS A 214 -11.05 6.15 -10.60
C LYS A 214 -10.49 6.43 -9.22
N VAL A 215 -10.22 7.71 -8.94
CA VAL A 215 -9.78 8.19 -7.63
C VAL A 215 -10.92 8.95 -6.98
N ILE A 216 -11.29 8.55 -5.77
CA ILE A 216 -12.34 9.19 -4.98
C ILE A 216 -11.67 9.72 -3.70
N GLY A 217 -11.56 11.04 -3.56
CA GLY A 217 -10.75 11.64 -2.49
C GLY A 217 -11.42 12.78 -1.75
N LYS A 218 -10.93 13.06 -0.54
CA LYS A 218 -11.30 14.24 0.25
C LYS A 218 -10.35 15.41 -0.04
N LEU A 219 -10.91 16.61 -0.13
CA LEU A 219 -10.15 17.86 -0.32
C LEU A 219 -10.34 18.85 0.85
N ASP A 220 -10.44 18.32 2.07
CA ASP A 220 -10.53 19.08 3.32
C ASP A 220 -9.31 18.86 4.22
N GLY A 221 -8.92 19.90 4.95
CA GLY A 221 -7.85 19.84 5.96
C GLY A 221 -6.57 19.12 5.49
N ALA A 222 -6.11 18.15 6.29
CA ALA A 222 -4.90 17.37 6.02
C ALA A 222 -5.06 16.36 4.85
N ASN A 223 -6.29 16.07 4.41
CA ASN A 223 -6.54 15.10 3.34
C ASN A 223 -6.17 15.64 1.96
N ILE A 224 -6.12 16.98 1.78
CA ILE A 224 -5.72 17.63 0.53
C ILE A 224 -4.35 17.13 0.06
N SER A 225 -3.36 17.10 0.96
CA SER A 225 -2.00 16.67 0.61
C SER A 225 -1.96 15.21 0.18
N ASP A 226 -2.61 14.30 0.91
CA ASP A 226 -2.61 12.87 0.55
C ASP A 226 -3.35 12.61 -0.77
N THR A 227 -4.49 13.27 -1.00
CA THR A 227 -5.26 13.16 -2.24
C THR A 227 -4.45 13.65 -3.45
N VAL A 228 -3.88 14.85 -3.38
CA VAL A 228 -3.15 15.41 -4.52
C VAL A 228 -1.87 14.62 -4.81
N LEU A 229 -1.09 14.25 -3.79
CA LEU A 229 0.11 13.43 -3.99
C LEU A 229 -0.22 12.07 -4.60
N THR A 230 -1.34 11.47 -4.21
CA THR A 230 -1.81 10.21 -4.81
C THR A 230 -2.14 10.39 -6.29
N CYS A 231 -2.84 11.47 -6.65
CA CYS A 231 -3.12 11.79 -8.05
C CYS A 231 -1.83 12.02 -8.86
N MET A 232 -0.84 12.71 -8.29
CA MET A 232 0.46 12.93 -8.94
C MET A 232 1.20 11.62 -9.20
N LEU A 233 1.22 10.71 -8.23
CA LEU A 233 1.86 9.40 -8.36
C LEU A 233 1.15 8.53 -9.39
N ILE A 234 -0.18 8.48 -9.38
CA ILE A 234 -0.96 7.75 -10.39
C ILE A 234 -0.66 8.31 -11.78
N SER A 235 -0.75 9.63 -11.96
CA SER A 235 -0.46 10.29 -13.24
C SER A 235 0.94 9.94 -13.75
N ARG A 236 1.95 9.93 -12.87
CA ARG A 236 3.33 9.57 -13.23
C ARG A 236 3.51 8.09 -13.59
N LEU A 237 2.85 7.19 -12.86
CA LEU A 237 2.99 5.74 -13.05
C LEU A 237 2.07 5.19 -14.15
N ASN A 238 1.07 5.96 -14.56
CA ASN A 238 0.07 5.57 -15.53
C ASN A 238 0.54 5.86 -16.97
N ASN A 239 0.52 4.82 -17.81
CA ASN A 239 0.85 4.94 -19.23
C ASN A 239 -0.31 4.56 -20.16
N SER A 240 -1.44 4.08 -19.62
CA SER A 240 -2.42 3.33 -20.44
C SER A 240 -3.88 3.46 -20.02
N TYR A 241 -4.17 4.05 -18.86
CA TYR A 241 -5.51 4.15 -18.32
C TYR A 241 -6.04 5.58 -18.43
N ASN A 242 -7.35 5.70 -18.65
CA ASN A 242 -8.08 6.92 -18.44
C ASN A 242 -8.14 7.24 -16.94
N LEU A 243 -8.03 8.52 -16.58
CA LEU A 243 -8.00 8.95 -15.19
C LEU A 243 -9.29 9.71 -14.85
N SER A 244 -10.02 9.27 -13.84
CA SER A 244 -11.22 9.94 -13.33
C SER A 244 -11.10 10.31 -11.85
N PHE A 245 -11.63 11.47 -11.48
CA PHE A 245 -11.59 12.00 -10.13
C PHE A 245 -12.98 12.39 -9.63
N TRP A 246 -13.29 11.93 -8.42
CA TRP A 246 -14.51 12.21 -7.69
C TRP A 246 -14.18 12.72 -6.29
N LEU A 247 -15.04 13.57 -5.75
CA LEU A 247 -14.89 14.08 -4.39
C LEU A 247 -15.79 13.36 -3.40
N ILE A 248 -15.33 13.30 -2.16
CA ILE A 248 -16.13 12.89 -1.02
C ILE A 248 -16.53 14.15 -0.26
N ASN A 249 -17.84 14.33 -0.07
CA ASN A 249 -18.43 15.49 0.59
C ASN A 249 -18.28 16.80 -0.22
N SER A 250 -19.21 17.73 -0.03
CA SER A 250 -19.37 18.88 -0.92
C SER A 250 -18.53 20.11 -0.48
N LYS A 251 -18.14 20.91 -1.49
CA LYS A 251 -17.23 22.08 -1.51
C LYS A 251 -15.75 21.76 -1.72
N ALA A 252 -15.37 21.68 -3.00
CA ALA A 252 -13.98 21.64 -3.43
C ALA A 252 -13.38 23.03 -3.56
N SER A 253 -12.12 23.20 -3.19
CA SER A 253 -11.33 24.34 -3.70
C SER A 253 -11.18 24.20 -5.22
N THR A 254 -11.74 25.15 -5.98
CA THR A 254 -11.63 25.20 -7.46
C THR A 254 -10.18 25.12 -7.94
N LYS A 255 -9.25 25.71 -7.17
CA LYS A 255 -7.80 25.68 -7.45
C LYS A 255 -7.21 24.28 -7.36
N VAL A 256 -7.58 23.49 -6.35
CA VAL A 256 -7.05 22.13 -6.17
C VAL A 256 -7.61 21.19 -7.23
N VAL A 257 -8.89 21.31 -7.57
CA VAL A 257 -9.49 20.55 -8.67
C VAL A 257 -8.83 20.88 -10.01
N SER A 258 -8.57 22.16 -10.27
CA SER A 258 -7.83 22.58 -11.48
C SER A 258 -6.43 21.92 -11.54
N TRP A 259 -5.72 21.84 -10.41
CA TRP A 259 -4.46 21.13 -10.36
C TRP A 259 -4.63 19.63 -10.68
N ILE A 260 -5.59 18.95 -10.05
CA ILE A 260 -5.86 17.52 -10.33
C ILE A 260 -6.17 17.31 -11.82
N LYS A 261 -6.97 18.19 -12.44
CA LYS A 261 -7.23 18.16 -13.88
C LYS A 261 -5.96 18.28 -14.72
N SER A 262 -5.02 19.16 -14.33
CA SER A 262 -3.74 19.31 -15.03
C SER A 262 -2.83 18.08 -14.95
N LEU A 263 -3.14 17.11 -14.08
CA LEU A 263 -2.46 15.81 -14.00
C LEU A 263 -3.10 14.76 -14.94
N GLY A 264 -4.08 15.15 -15.77
CA GLY A 264 -4.75 14.27 -16.72
C GLY A 264 -6.09 13.68 -16.23
N PHE A 265 -6.55 14.05 -15.03
CA PHE A 265 -7.81 13.53 -14.48
C PHE A 265 -9.03 14.28 -15.03
N LYS A 266 -10.05 13.54 -15.46
CA LYS A 266 -11.39 14.07 -15.69
C LYS A 266 -12.14 14.15 -14.36
N TYR A 267 -12.62 15.34 -14.00
CA TYR A 267 -13.39 15.57 -12.77
C TYR A 267 -14.89 15.43 -13.04
N TYR A 268 -15.56 14.54 -12.29
CA TYR A 268 -16.97 14.20 -12.53
C TYR A 268 -17.95 14.69 -11.46
N GLY A 269 -17.48 15.17 -10.30
CA GLY A 269 -18.35 15.70 -9.26
C GLY A 269 -18.01 15.22 -7.85
N PHE A 270 -19.01 15.13 -6.98
CA PHE A 270 -18.86 14.68 -5.61
C PHE A 270 -19.97 13.70 -5.20
N TYR A 271 -19.65 12.82 -4.25
CA TYR A 271 -20.61 11.98 -3.56
C TYR A 271 -21.05 12.67 -2.26
N GLU A 272 -22.37 12.79 -2.05
CA GLU A 272 -22.95 13.46 -0.88
C GLU A 272 -22.77 12.69 0.43
N LYS A 273 -22.68 11.35 0.39
CA LYS A 273 -22.58 10.50 1.59
C LYS A 273 -21.42 9.51 1.50
N GLU A 274 -20.49 9.61 2.45
CA GLU A 274 -19.33 8.71 2.58
C GLU A 274 -19.76 7.25 2.89
N GLU A 275 -20.93 7.06 3.50
CA GLU A 275 -21.51 5.75 3.80
C GLU A 275 -21.94 4.99 2.54
N TYR A 276 -22.45 5.68 1.53
CA TYR A 276 -22.78 5.09 0.23
C TYR A 276 -21.52 4.56 -0.47
N LEU A 277 -20.41 5.30 -0.38
CA LEU A 277 -19.10 4.87 -0.90
C LEU A 277 -18.55 3.66 -0.14
N LYS A 278 -18.72 3.58 1.18
CA LYS A 278 -18.33 2.39 1.96
C LYS A 278 -19.08 1.14 1.50
N ASN A 279 -20.37 1.26 1.21
CA ASN A 279 -21.18 0.13 0.74
C ASN A 279 -20.84 -0.27 -0.71
N LEU A 280 -20.63 0.69 -1.61
CA LEU A 280 -20.20 0.41 -2.99
C LEU A 280 -18.80 -0.21 -3.06
N LEU A 281 -17.86 0.27 -2.22
CA LEU A 281 -16.46 -0.14 -2.28
C LEU A 281 -16.19 -1.40 -1.46
N ASN A 282 -16.96 -1.69 -0.40
CA ASN A 282 -16.88 -3.00 0.27
C ASN A 282 -17.30 -4.17 -0.66
N GLN A 283 -18.03 -3.89 -1.74
CA GLN A 283 -18.35 -4.88 -2.77
C GLN A 283 -17.20 -5.08 -3.79
N ASN A 284 -16.31 -4.09 -3.97
CA ASN A 284 -15.26 -4.07 -5.01
C ASN A 284 -13.80 -4.01 -4.51
N ILE A 285 -13.52 -4.05 -3.19
CA ILE A 285 -12.14 -4.14 -2.69
C ILE A 285 -11.62 -5.57 -2.89
N GLU A 286 -11.10 -5.84 -4.09
CA GLU A 286 -10.19 -6.95 -4.32
C GLU A 286 -8.86 -6.67 -3.60
N VAL A 287 -8.82 -6.99 -2.30
CA VAL A 287 -7.60 -7.02 -1.47
C VAL A 287 -6.53 -7.87 -2.16
N PHE A 288 -5.41 -7.32 -2.62
CA PHE A 288 -4.36 -8.21 -3.11
C PHE A 288 -3.59 -8.82 -1.92
N ASP A 289 -2.74 -8.15 -1.16
CA ASP A 289 -1.97 -8.71 -0.03
C ASP A 289 -0.89 -9.78 -0.33
N LYS A 290 0.36 -9.49 0.10
CA LYS A 290 1.55 -10.33 -0.12
C LYS A 290 1.51 -11.61 0.71
N ASP A 291 0.73 -11.63 1.78
CA ASP A 291 0.12 -12.85 2.25
C ASP A 291 -1.16 -13.04 1.46
N LEU A 292 -1.34 -14.18 0.77
CA LEU A 292 -2.66 -14.56 0.27
C LEU A 292 -3.64 -14.44 1.45
N ILE A 293 -4.37 -13.31 1.54
CA ILE A 293 -5.39 -13.15 2.56
C ILE A 293 -6.43 -14.18 2.19
N ARG A 294 -6.73 -15.08 3.12
CA ARG A 294 -7.84 -16.03 2.96
C ARG A 294 -9.13 -15.21 2.93
N LYS A 295 -9.54 -14.72 1.75
CA LYS A 295 -10.76 -13.96 1.54
C LYS A 295 -11.96 -14.90 1.60
N GLN A 296 -12.23 -15.43 2.79
CA GLN A 296 -13.29 -16.42 3.01
C GLN A 296 -14.64 -15.91 2.51
N ASN A 297 -14.96 -14.62 2.67
CA ASN A 297 -16.20 -14.04 2.18
C ASN A 297 -16.30 -14.07 0.65
N LEU A 298 -15.24 -13.69 -0.07
CA LEU A 298 -15.24 -13.72 -1.55
C LEU A 298 -15.30 -15.15 -2.07
N LEU A 299 -14.53 -16.06 -1.46
CA LEU A 299 -14.60 -17.48 -1.78
C LEU A 299 -16.00 -18.04 -1.53
N LYS A 300 -16.64 -17.69 -0.42
CA LYS A 300 -18.02 -18.11 -0.09
C LYS A 300 -19.00 -17.66 -1.17
N LEU A 301 -18.93 -16.39 -1.58
CA LEU A 301 -19.76 -15.85 -2.66
C LEU A 301 -19.52 -16.57 -3.99
N ASN A 302 -18.26 -16.84 -4.35
CA ASN A 302 -17.94 -17.56 -5.58
C ASN A 302 -18.38 -19.03 -5.55
N ILE A 303 -18.34 -19.68 -4.39
CA ILE A 303 -18.92 -21.02 -4.19
C ILE A 303 -20.45 -20.93 -4.36
N TRP A 304 -21.10 -19.97 -3.72
CA TRP A 304 -22.55 -19.77 -3.86
C TRP A 304 -22.94 -19.56 -5.33
N ASN A 305 -22.33 -18.61 -6.02
CA ASN A 305 -22.60 -18.35 -7.43
C ASN A 305 -22.40 -19.58 -8.32
N LYS A 306 -21.45 -20.46 -7.99
CA LYS A 306 -21.19 -21.67 -8.76
C LYS A 306 -22.24 -22.75 -8.53
N TYR A 307 -22.67 -22.94 -7.28
CA TYR A 307 -23.45 -24.12 -6.87
C TYR A 307 -24.93 -23.84 -6.59
N PHE A 308 -25.35 -22.57 -6.51
CA PHE A 308 -26.71 -22.15 -6.11
C PHE A 308 -27.84 -22.83 -6.90
N ASP A 309 -27.69 -22.97 -8.21
CA ASP A 309 -28.71 -23.58 -9.07
C ASP A 309 -28.72 -25.12 -9.06
N PHE A 310 -27.76 -25.75 -8.36
CA PHE A 310 -27.50 -27.19 -8.46
C PHE A 310 -27.69 -27.94 -7.14
N ILE A 311 -27.35 -27.30 -6.02
CA ILE A 311 -27.46 -27.88 -4.67
C ILE A 311 -27.88 -26.81 -3.66
N ASP A 312 -28.45 -27.22 -2.53
CA ASP A 312 -28.74 -26.30 -1.44
C ASP A 312 -27.44 -25.80 -0.78
N ILE A 313 -27.06 -24.56 -1.10
CA ILE A 313 -25.85 -23.90 -0.60
C ILE A 313 -25.90 -23.55 0.90
N LEU A 314 -27.06 -23.74 1.55
CA LEU A 314 -27.21 -23.61 3.00
C LEU A 314 -26.94 -24.94 3.73
N GLU A 315 -26.67 -26.02 2.99
CA GLU A 315 -26.33 -27.33 3.52
C GLU A 315 -24.86 -27.72 3.25
N CYS A 316 -24.41 -28.72 4.00
CA CYS A 316 -23.12 -29.38 3.75
C CYS A 316 -23.14 -30.14 2.43
N PHE A 317 -22.13 -29.96 1.59
CA PHE A 317 -22.07 -30.59 0.26
C PHE A 317 -21.92 -32.12 0.32
N ALA A 318 -21.62 -32.66 1.51
CA ALA A 318 -21.46 -34.09 1.75
C ALA A 318 -22.58 -34.73 2.60
N CYS A 319 -23.53 -33.97 3.17
CA CYS A 319 -24.60 -34.52 4.01
C CYS A 319 -25.79 -33.57 4.18
N ASN A 320 -26.79 -33.93 4.99
CA ASN A 320 -27.98 -33.09 5.25
C ASN A 320 -27.80 -32.09 6.43
N TYR A 321 -26.57 -31.72 6.77
CA TYR A 321 -26.33 -30.72 7.82
C TYR A 321 -26.66 -29.32 7.29
N ASN A 322 -27.64 -28.63 7.89
CA ASN A 322 -28.25 -27.41 7.35
C ASN A 322 -28.12 -26.17 8.24
N ILE A 323 -27.25 -26.21 9.26
CA ILE A 323 -26.94 -25.02 10.08
C ILE A 323 -25.92 -24.17 9.30
N SER A 324 -26.42 -23.32 8.40
CA SER A 324 -25.62 -22.55 7.44
C SER A 324 -24.50 -21.70 8.05
N ASN A 325 -24.72 -21.16 9.26
CA ASN A 325 -23.71 -20.39 10.01
C ASN A 325 -22.52 -21.23 10.51
N ASN A 326 -22.68 -22.56 10.59
CA ASN A 326 -21.64 -23.48 11.04
C ASN A 326 -20.92 -24.20 9.90
N LEU A 327 -21.28 -23.91 8.64
CA LEU A 327 -20.58 -24.46 7.48
C LEU A 327 -19.20 -23.82 7.34
N ILE A 328 -18.20 -24.66 7.12
CA ILE A 328 -16.80 -24.30 6.91
C ILE A 328 -16.51 -24.28 5.42
N ILE A 329 -15.73 -23.29 5.00
CA ILE A 329 -15.24 -23.18 3.63
C ILE A 329 -13.94 -23.98 3.51
N SER A 330 -14.07 -25.19 2.98
CA SER A 330 -12.97 -26.14 2.81
C SER A 330 -12.34 -25.96 1.43
N HIS A 331 -11.07 -25.54 1.39
CA HIS A 331 -10.32 -25.43 0.14
C HIS A 331 -9.98 -26.83 -0.42
N ILE A 332 -10.21 -27.06 -1.71
CA ILE A 332 -9.87 -28.34 -2.37
C ILE A 332 -8.34 -28.47 -2.45
N HIS A 333 -7.70 -27.53 -3.15
CA HIS A 333 -6.27 -27.26 -3.10
C HIS A 333 -5.99 -26.25 -1.99
N ARG A 334 -5.32 -26.73 -0.94
CA ARG A 334 -5.17 -26.00 0.33
C ARG A 334 -4.50 -24.65 0.14
N HIS A 335 -4.97 -23.69 0.93
CA HIS A 335 -4.38 -22.36 1.02
C HIS A 335 -2.87 -22.38 1.37
N SER A 336 -2.44 -23.28 2.25
CA SER A 336 -1.03 -23.44 2.62
C SER A 336 -0.17 -23.95 1.46
N ASP A 337 -0.71 -24.84 0.63
CA ASP A 337 0.00 -25.38 -0.54
C ASP A 337 0.09 -24.34 -1.65
N ILE A 338 -0.98 -23.57 -1.89
CA ILE A 338 -0.96 -22.41 -2.80
C ILE A 338 0.11 -21.40 -2.35
N LYS A 339 0.18 -21.10 -1.05
CA LYS A 339 1.20 -20.19 -0.50
C LYS A 339 2.62 -20.73 -0.74
N LYS A 340 2.87 -22.02 -0.55
CA LYS A 340 4.16 -22.65 -0.86
C LYS A 340 4.51 -22.59 -2.35
N GLU A 341 3.54 -22.84 -3.22
CA GLU A 341 3.75 -22.75 -4.67
C GLU A 341 4.10 -21.32 -5.10
N LEU A 342 3.44 -20.32 -4.52
CA LEU A 342 3.73 -18.90 -4.75
C LEU A 342 5.15 -18.54 -4.27
N LEU A 343 5.52 -18.94 -3.05
CA LEU A 343 6.86 -18.68 -2.50
C LEU A 343 7.98 -19.34 -3.31
N ASN A 344 7.69 -20.49 -3.92
CA ASN A 344 8.63 -21.23 -4.76
C ASN A 344 8.56 -20.83 -6.25
N ASN A 345 7.88 -19.73 -6.60
CA ASN A 345 7.70 -19.24 -7.97
C ASN A 345 7.08 -20.27 -8.95
N LYS A 346 6.31 -21.24 -8.45
CA LYS A 346 5.61 -22.24 -9.29
C LYS A 346 4.33 -21.69 -9.91
N ILE A 347 3.74 -20.69 -9.27
CA ILE A 347 2.55 -19.99 -9.74
C ILE A 347 2.75 -18.49 -9.59
N THR A 348 2.06 -17.71 -10.42
CA THR A 348 2.07 -16.25 -10.27
C THR A 348 1.20 -15.83 -9.10
N TYR A 349 1.35 -14.58 -8.68
CA TYR A 349 0.52 -13.99 -7.65
C TYR A 349 -0.97 -13.93 -8.02
N ASN A 350 -1.27 -13.59 -9.28
CA ASN A 350 -2.64 -13.60 -9.79
C ASN A 350 -3.24 -15.01 -9.78
N ASP A 351 -2.45 -16.03 -10.12
CA ASP A 351 -2.87 -17.43 -10.01
C ASP A 351 -3.11 -17.84 -8.55
N GLY A 352 -2.27 -17.36 -7.63
CA GLY A 352 -2.47 -17.55 -6.19
C GLY A 352 -3.81 -17.00 -5.71
N ILE A 353 -4.13 -15.75 -6.09
CA ILE A 353 -5.38 -15.10 -5.72
C ILE A 353 -6.56 -15.85 -6.33
N ARG A 354 -6.51 -16.14 -7.63
CA ARG A 354 -7.55 -16.92 -8.33
C ARG A 354 -7.79 -18.27 -7.65
N ASN A 355 -6.72 -18.98 -7.28
CA ASN A 355 -6.86 -20.27 -6.61
C ASN A 355 -7.40 -20.13 -5.19
N THR A 356 -7.10 -19.07 -4.45
CA THR A 356 -7.61 -18.91 -3.07
C THR A 356 -9.03 -18.38 -2.99
N THR A 357 -9.56 -17.75 -4.05
CA THR A 357 -10.89 -17.13 -4.07
C THR A 357 -11.87 -17.78 -5.03
N SER A 358 -11.44 -18.66 -5.95
CA SER A 358 -12.35 -19.29 -6.93
C SER A 358 -13.31 -20.30 -6.30
N GLY A 359 -14.57 -20.28 -6.75
CA GLY A 359 -15.57 -21.32 -6.44
C GLY A 359 -15.18 -22.71 -6.95
N ASP A 360 -14.23 -22.80 -7.89
CA ASP A 360 -13.62 -24.06 -8.34
C ASP A 360 -12.66 -24.68 -7.32
N ASN A 361 -12.36 -23.97 -6.23
CA ASN A 361 -11.41 -24.43 -5.22
C ASN A 361 -12.03 -24.53 -3.82
N GLY A 362 -13.35 -24.70 -3.71
CA GLY A 362 -13.97 -24.80 -2.40
C GLY A 362 -15.27 -25.59 -2.34
N PHE A 363 -15.52 -26.13 -1.16
CA PHE A 363 -16.78 -26.76 -0.76
C PHE A 363 -17.27 -26.14 0.55
N LEU A 364 -18.59 -26.17 0.78
CA LEU A 364 -19.18 -25.89 2.08
C LEU A 364 -19.41 -27.20 2.82
N LEU A 365 -18.69 -27.43 3.91
CA LEU A 365 -18.74 -28.66 4.69
C LEU A 365 -19.11 -28.38 6.14
N CYS A 366 -19.81 -29.30 6.80
CA CYS A 366 -19.99 -29.22 8.25
C CYS A 366 -18.63 -29.43 8.95
N PRO A 367 -18.50 -29.06 10.24
CA PRO A 367 -17.22 -29.15 10.96
C PRO A 367 -16.57 -30.54 10.99
N ASN A 368 -17.37 -31.60 10.87
CA ASN A 368 -16.86 -32.97 10.80
C ASN A 368 -16.31 -33.30 9.41
N HIS A 369 -17.11 -33.06 8.35
CA HIS A 369 -16.68 -33.35 6.98
C HIS A 369 -15.52 -32.46 6.53
N ASP A 370 -15.40 -31.22 7.01
CA ASP A 370 -14.20 -30.38 6.78
C ASP A 370 -12.93 -31.06 7.33
N LYS A 371 -12.98 -31.56 8.57
CA LYS A 371 -11.85 -32.27 9.19
C LYS A 371 -11.53 -33.58 8.48
N GLU A 372 -12.55 -34.34 8.09
CA GLU A 372 -12.40 -35.62 7.40
C GLU A 372 -11.82 -35.42 5.99
N PHE A 373 -12.28 -34.40 5.27
CA PHE A 373 -11.77 -34.01 3.96
C PHE A 373 -10.33 -33.49 4.05
N GLU A 374 -10.04 -32.64 5.04
CA GLU A 374 -8.70 -32.11 5.25
C GLU A 374 -7.71 -33.26 5.54
N LYS A 375 -8.07 -34.21 6.40
CA LYS A 375 -7.26 -35.39 6.71
C LYS A 375 -7.18 -36.43 5.58
N GLY A 376 -8.02 -36.31 4.55
CA GLY A 376 -8.07 -37.24 3.42
C GLY A 376 -8.83 -38.53 3.70
N TYR A 377 -9.64 -38.58 4.77
CA TYR A 377 -10.53 -39.70 5.08
C TYR A 377 -11.70 -39.80 4.11
N ILE A 378 -12.13 -38.64 3.59
CA ILE A 378 -13.08 -38.55 2.48
C ILE A 378 -12.46 -37.71 1.36
N TYR A 379 -12.92 -37.91 0.13
CA TYR A 379 -12.51 -37.14 -1.04
C TYR A 379 -13.67 -37.01 -2.01
N PHE A 380 -13.57 -36.08 -2.96
CA PHE A 380 -14.57 -35.92 -4.02
C PHE A 380 -14.11 -36.66 -5.28
N ASP A 381 -14.89 -37.66 -5.70
CA ASP A 381 -14.61 -38.50 -6.85
C ASP A 381 -15.20 -37.88 -8.12
N LEU A 382 -14.36 -37.58 -9.11
CA LEU A 382 -14.80 -36.96 -10.36
C LEU A 382 -15.58 -37.92 -11.28
N ASN A 383 -15.31 -39.23 -11.22
CA ASN A 383 -15.94 -40.20 -12.12
C ASN A 383 -17.38 -40.49 -11.71
N GLU A 384 -17.61 -40.57 -10.39
CA GLU A 384 -18.93 -40.76 -9.81
C GLU A 384 -19.61 -39.45 -9.42
N PHE A 385 -18.87 -38.34 -9.45
CA PHE A 385 -19.31 -36.98 -9.12
C PHE A 385 -19.95 -36.88 -7.72
N LYS A 386 -19.29 -37.46 -6.71
CA LYS A 386 -19.77 -37.49 -5.33
C LYS A 386 -18.61 -37.62 -4.32
N PHE A 387 -18.88 -37.32 -3.05
CA PHE A 387 -17.95 -37.64 -1.97
C PHE A 387 -17.88 -39.15 -1.69
N LYS A 388 -16.69 -39.65 -1.42
CA LYS A 388 -16.42 -41.05 -1.06
C LYS A 388 -15.43 -41.15 0.11
N VAL A 389 -15.47 -42.26 0.82
CA VAL A 389 -14.45 -42.62 1.80
C VAL A 389 -13.17 -43.08 1.12
N ASN A 390 -12.03 -42.73 1.70
CA ASN A 390 -10.72 -43.14 1.24
C ASN A 390 -10.34 -44.49 1.86
N GLN A 391 -10.49 -45.56 1.08
CA GLN A 391 -10.15 -46.94 1.48
C GLN A 391 -8.72 -47.14 2.00
N ASN A 392 -7.78 -46.25 1.68
CA ASN A 392 -6.41 -46.34 2.21
C ASN A 392 -6.38 -46.17 3.75
N TYR A 393 -7.42 -45.58 4.33
CA TYR A 393 -7.58 -45.39 5.77
C TYR A 393 -8.50 -46.42 6.43
N GLN A 394 -8.98 -47.45 5.71
CA GLN A 394 -9.93 -48.42 6.26
C GLN A 394 -9.41 -49.10 7.54
N ASN A 395 -8.13 -49.47 7.54
CA ASN A 395 -7.47 -50.09 8.69
C ASN A 395 -7.19 -49.12 9.84
N SER A 396 -7.40 -47.80 9.65
CA SER A 396 -7.22 -46.77 10.69
C SER A 396 -8.48 -46.58 11.56
N PHE A 397 -9.58 -47.28 11.27
CA PHE A 397 -10.85 -47.15 11.97
C PHE A 397 -11.38 -48.51 12.42
N THR A 398 -12.13 -48.53 13.51
CA THR A 398 -12.97 -49.69 13.86
C THR A 398 -14.09 -49.85 12.83
N HIS A 399 -14.63 -51.07 12.67
CA HIS A 399 -15.75 -51.32 11.75
C HIS A 399 -16.94 -50.35 11.97
N LYS A 400 -17.30 -50.07 13.23
CA LYS A 400 -18.37 -49.13 13.57
C LYS A 400 -18.07 -47.69 13.15
N GLN A 401 -16.81 -47.25 13.27
CA GLN A 401 -16.38 -45.91 12.82
C GLN A 401 -16.35 -45.81 11.31
N TRP A 402 -15.91 -46.87 10.61
CA TRP A 402 -15.92 -46.95 9.15
C TRP A 402 -17.33 -46.86 8.58
N MET A 403 -18.24 -47.69 9.08
CA MET A 403 -19.65 -47.66 8.67
C MET A 403 -20.30 -46.30 8.93
N LYS A 404 -19.95 -45.63 10.03
CA LYS A 404 -20.43 -44.28 10.33
C LYS A 404 -19.90 -43.25 9.33
N LEU A 405 -18.63 -43.34 8.93
CA LEU A 405 -18.03 -42.45 7.94
C LEU A 405 -18.73 -42.61 6.57
N GLU A 406 -18.96 -43.84 6.13
CA GLU A 406 -19.68 -44.13 4.88
C GLU A 406 -21.13 -43.65 4.91
N ASN A 407 -21.87 -43.99 5.97
CA ASN A 407 -23.30 -43.67 6.09
C ASN A 407 -23.58 -42.17 6.25
N ASN A 408 -22.59 -41.37 6.65
CA ASN A 408 -22.74 -39.92 6.78
C ASN A 408 -22.59 -39.17 5.45
N LEU A 409 -22.09 -39.83 4.41
CA LEU A 409 -21.95 -39.23 3.08
C LEU A 409 -23.23 -39.41 2.28
N ILE A 410 -23.76 -38.30 1.78
CA ILE A 410 -24.95 -38.24 0.93
C ILE A 410 -24.56 -37.62 -0.40
N ASN A 411 -24.98 -38.24 -1.51
CA ASN A 411 -24.77 -37.64 -2.81
C ASN A 411 -25.72 -36.46 -3.02
N LYS A 412 -25.18 -35.25 -3.05
CA LYS A 412 -25.90 -34.01 -3.36
C LYS A 412 -25.84 -33.62 -4.83
N PHE A 413 -24.89 -34.17 -5.59
CA PHE A 413 -24.61 -33.72 -6.95
C PHE A 413 -25.27 -34.63 -7.99
N ASN A 414 -25.84 -34.02 -9.03
CA ASN A 414 -26.40 -34.75 -10.17
C ASN A 414 -25.34 -34.87 -11.27
N LYS A 415 -25.15 -36.08 -11.83
CA LYS A 415 -24.21 -36.31 -12.94
C LYS A 415 -24.51 -35.45 -14.17
N LYS A 416 -25.77 -35.01 -14.36
CA LYS A 416 -26.16 -34.12 -15.45
C LYS A 416 -25.50 -32.73 -15.36
N ASP A 417 -25.15 -32.29 -14.15
CA ASP A 417 -24.57 -30.97 -13.91
C ASP A 417 -23.04 -30.97 -14.10
N PHE A 418 -22.44 -32.16 -14.24
CA PHE A 418 -21.01 -32.37 -14.38
C PHE A 418 -20.37 -31.50 -15.48
N PRO A 419 -20.92 -31.39 -16.71
CA PRO A 419 -20.31 -30.56 -17.75
C PRO A 419 -20.27 -29.07 -17.39
N ILE A 420 -21.18 -28.61 -16.53
CA ILE A 420 -21.30 -27.20 -16.13
C ILE A 420 -20.38 -26.91 -14.93
N LEU A 421 -20.40 -27.79 -13.93
CA LEU A 421 -19.68 -27.60 -12.67
C LEU A 421 -18.19 -27.98 -12.74
N VAL A 422 -17.79 -28.81 -13.71
CA VAL A 422 -16.43 -29.39 -13.77
C VAL A 422 -15.64 -28.82 -14.94
N ASN A 423 -15.04 -27.65 -14.71
CA ASN A 423 -14.06 -27.05 -15.61
C ASN A 423 -12.61 -27.52 -15.32
N ASN A 424 -11.66 -27.07 -16.14
CA ASN A 424 -10.25 -27.45 -16.00
C ASN A 424 -9.62 -27.02 -14.66
N ASN A 425 -10.04 -25.90 -14.08
CA ASN A 425 -9.54 -25.45 -12.78
C ASN A 425 -10.02 -26.37 -11.65
N PHE A 426 -11.31 -26.72 -11.65
CA PHE A 426 -11.88 -27.63 -10.66
C PHE A 426 -11.20 -29.00 -10.70
N ARG A 427 -11.06 -29.58 -11.90
CA ARG A 427 -10.32 -30.85 -12.11
C ARG A 427 -8.91 -30.78 -11.55
N ARG A 428 -8.16 -29.73 -11.91
CA ARG A 428 -6.79 -29.51 -11.45
C ARG A 428 -6.70 -29.44 -9.92
N ASN A 429 -7.65 -28.78 -9.26
CA ASN A 429 -7.66 -28.68 -7.80
C ASN A 429 -7.95 -30.02 -7.14
N ILE A 430 -8.89 -30.79 -7.69
CA ILE A 430 -9.18 -32.16 -7.24
C ILE A 430 -7.95 -33.05 -7.42
N ASP A 431 -7.29 -33.02 -8.57
CA ASP A 431 -6.08 -33.84 -8.82
C ASP A 431 -4.96 -33.50 -7.82
N LYS A 432 -4.75 -32.22 -7.53
CA LYS A 432 -3.81 -31.79 -6.49
C LYS A 432 -4.19 -32.31 -5.10
N HIS A 433 -5.48 -32.31 -4.77
CA HIS A 433 -5.98 -32.88 -3.52
C HIS A 433 -5.75 -34.39 -3.46
N LEU A 434 -6.10 -35.13 -4.52
CA LEU A 434 -5.96 -36.58 -4.62
C LEU A 434 -4.49 -37.02 -4.49
N LYS A 435 -3.56 -36.31 -5.15
CA LYS A 435 -2.11 -36.52 -5.00
C LYS A 435 -1.65 -36.33 -3.55
N ARG A 436 -2.14 -35.28 -2.88
CA ARG A 436 -1.79 -35.00 -1.49
C ARG A 436 -2.27 -36.08 -0.52
N ILE A 437 -3.39 -36.74 -0.81
CA ILE A 437 -3.97 -37.80 0.03
C ILE A 437 -3.63 -39.22 -0.47
N ASN A 438 -2.64 -39.35 -1.37
CA ASN A 438 -2.14 -40.61 -1.93
C ASN A 438 -3.22 -41.46 -2.65
N LYS A 439 -4.10 -40.82 -3.44
CA LYS A 439 -5.09 -41.50 -4.29
C LYS A 439 -4.69 -41.63 -5.75
N ILE A 440 -3.73 -40.81 -6.19
CA ILE A 440 -3.06 -40.77 -7.50
C ILE A 440 -1.60 -40.47 -7.20
#